data_AF-A0A9E4XYA0-F1
#
_entry.id   AF-A0A9E4XYA0-F1
#
_cell.length_a   1.000
_cell.length_b   1.000
_cell.length_c   1.000
_cell.angle_alpha   90.00
_cell.angle_beta   90.00
_cell.angle_gamma   90.00
#
_symmetry.space_group_name_H-M   'P 1'
#
loop_
_entity.id
_entity.type
_entity.pdbx_description
1 polymer ?
#
loop_
_entity_poly.entity_id
_entity_poly.type
_entity_poly.pdbx_seq_one_letter_code
_entity_poly.pdbx_strand_id
1 'polypeptide(L)'
;MQPAHPDGSGGFKAAGDLFIKMVYVVLVPTLFLAIWVFVNNSLAEILNLQGTLPPYLLDSGFRIPGKILLGLPVISGLGIFIWPAYTLHNIMMDERAELNTDLAALAQRMRRLNRKVLEDPSSMSIDDREETLADIDSLQKLYDRSRKAPTWPFDRGIAAKLLATQVIPILTLLRLDGPFATLLGTLAKVFQPN
;
A
#
# COMPACT_ATOMS: atom_id res chain seq x y z
N MET A 1 -10.99 -14.87 -0.56
CA MET A 1 -10.31 -13.95 -1.52
C MET A 1 -10.51 -14.44 -2.96
N GLN A 2 -10.54 -13.57 -3.99
CA GLN A 2 -10.56 -14.02 -5.40
C GLN A 2 -9.23 -13.75 -6.13
N PRO A 3 -8.35 -14.76 -6.30
CA PRO A 3 -7.02 -14.58 -6.91
C PRO A 3 -7.05 -14.04 -8.35
N ALA A 4 -8.12 -14.34 -9.08
CA ALA A 4 -8.31 -13.95 -10.48
C ALA A 4 -9.16 -12.67 -10.65
N HIS A 5 -9.44 -11.95 -9.57
CA HIS A 5 -10.26 -10.74 -9.66
C HIS A 5 -9.51 -9.63 -10.43
N PRO A 6 -10.17 -8.94 -11.38
CA PRO A 6 -9.52 -7.97 -12.27
C PRO A 6 -9.00 -6.70 -11.56
N ASP A 7 -9.35 -6.50 -10.28
CA ASP A 7 -8.92 -5.33 -9.50
C ASP A 7 -7.48 -5.39 -8.98
N GLY A 8 -6.83 -6.56 -9.01
CA GLY A 8 -5.49 -6.75 -8.46
C GLY A 8 -5.41 -6.56 -6.93
N SER A 9 -6.54 -6.55 -6.22
CA SER A 9 -6.65 -6.43 -4.76
C SER A 9 -7.50 -7.55 -4.16
N GLY A 10 -7.69 -8.65 -4.91
CA GLY A 10 -8.41 -9.83 -4.44
C GLY A 10 -9.91 -9.61 -4.19
N GLY A 11 -10.49 -8.55 -4.76
CA GLY A 11 -11.88 -8.11 -4.52
C GLY A 11 -12.03 -7.05 -3.43
N PHE A 12 -10.95 -6.61 -2.78
CA PHE A 12 -10.98 -5.66 -1.66
C PHE A 12 -10.76 -4.21 -2.04
N LYS A 13 -10.71 -3.86 -3.34
CA LYS A 13 -10.50 -2.48 -3.78
C LYS A 13 -11.49 -1.49 -3.14
N ALA A 14 -12.76 -1.87 -3.00
CA ALA A 14 -13.78 -1.02 -2.37
C ALA A 14 -13.46 -0.68 -0.91
N ALA A 15 -12.82 -1.59 -0.16
CA ALA A 15 -12.38 -1.33 1.20
C ALA A 15 -11.20 -0.35 1.22
N GLY A 16 -10.23 -0.52 0.33
CA GLY A 16 -9.12 0.43 0.15
C GLY A 16 -9.61 1.85 -0.20
N ASP A 17 -10.57 1.95 -1.11
CA ASP A 17 -11.20 3.23 -1.49
C ASP A 17 -11.95 3.87 -0.32
N LEU A 18 -12.60 3.07 0.53
CA LEU A 18 -13.24 3.56 1.75
C LEU A 18 -12.22 4.12 2.75
N PHE A 19 -11.08 3.43 2.96
CA PHE A 19 -10.04 3.90 3.87
C PHE A 19 -9.45 5.24 3.41
N ILE A 20 -9.23 5.43 2.11
CA ILE A 20 -8.79 6.73 1.58
C ILE A 20 -9.83 7.83 1.87
N LYS A 21 -11.11 7.55 1.65
CA LYS A 21 -12.18 8.52 1.94
C LYS A 21 -12.19 8.93 3.40
N MET A 22 -11.95 8.00 4.32
CA MET A 22 -11.80 8.31 5.75
C MET A 22 -10.58 9.20 6.02
N VAL A 23 -9.44 8.93 5.37
CA VAL A 23 -8.26 9.77 5.48
C VAL A 23 -8.52 11.19 4.99
N TYR A 24 -9.29 11.38 3.92
CA TYR A 24 -9.61 12.73 3.42
C TYR A 24 -10.35 13.60 4.43
N VAL A 25 -11.17 13.01 5.30
CA VAL A 25 -11.83 13.75 6.39
C VAL A 25 -10.81 14.34 7.35
N VAL A 26 -9.75 13.58 7.69
CA VAL A 26 -8.68 14.04 8.58
C VAL A 26 -7.68 14.95 7.85
N LEU A 27 -7.54 14.78 6.53
CA LEU A 27 -6.60 15.55 5.73
C LEU A 27 -6.90 17.05 5.73
N VAL A 28 -8.17 17.44 5.65
CA VAL A 28 -8.57 18.86 5.60
C VAL A 28 -8.05 19.64 6.83
N PRO A 29 -8.36 19.25 8.09
CA PRO A 29 -7.81 19.94 9.25
C PRO A 29 -6.29 19.77 9.37
N THR A 30 -5.72 18.64 8.93
CA THR A 30 -4.27 18.44 8.92
C THR A 30 -3.57 19.46 8.02
N LEU A 31 -4.06 19.67 6.79
CA LEU A 31 -3.50 20.61 5.83
C LEU A 31 -3.67 22.06 6.31
N PHE A 32 -4.83 22.38 6.87
CA PHE A 32 -5.04 23.69 7.48
C PHE A 32 -4.01 23.99 8.57
N LEU A 33 -3.82 23.05 9.50
CA LEU A 33 -2.82 23.18 10.57
C LEU A 33 -1.38 23.20 10.02
N ALA A 34 -1.08 22.40 8.99
CA ALA A 34 0.23 22.41 8.35
C ALA A 34 0.55 23.78 7.75
N ILE A 35 -0.38 24.35 6.97
CA ILE A 35 -0.21 25.68 6.37
C ILE A 35 -0.08 26.74 7.46
N TRP A 36 -0.91 26.69 8.50
CA TRP A 36 -0.83 27.62 9.62
C TRP A 36 0.53 27.57 10.35
N VAL A 37 1.00 26.37 10.66
CA VAL A 37 2.31 26.15 11.32
C VAL A 37 3.45 26.59 10.40
N PHE A 38 3.35 26.34 9.10
CA PHE A 38 4.34 26.76 8.10
C PHE A 38 4.43 28.28 7.98
N VAL A 39 3.30 28.98 7.86
CA VAL A 39 3.24 30.44 7.75
C VAL A 39 3.86 31.11 8.98
N ASN A 40 3.50 30.65 10.18
CA ASN A 40 3.99 31.25 11.43
C ASN A 40 5.47 30.95 11.72
N ASN A 41 6.00 29.80 11.29
CA ASN A 41 7.38 29.42 11.59
C ASN A 41 8.35 29.78 10.48
N SER A 42 8.03 29.48 9.22
CA SER A 42 8.97 29.58 8.11
C SER A 42 8.76 30.87 7.31
N LEU A 43 7.52 31.21 6.96
CA LEU A 43 7.26 32.37 6.11
C LEU A 43 7.56 33.70 6.82
N ALA A 44 7.19 33.81 8.09
CA ALA A 44 7.47 34.99 8.90
C ALA A 44 8.97 35.27 9.05
N GLU A 45 9.80 34.22 9.11
CA GLU A 45 11.26 34.32 9.15
C GLU A 45 11.83 34.71 7.78
N ILE A 46 11.42 34.03 6.71
CA ILE A 46 11.89 34.29 5.33
C ILE A 46 11.61 35.74 4.91
N LEU A 47 10.44 36.28 5.25
CA LEU A 47 10.02 37.62 4.84
C LEU A 47 10.44 38.73 5.83
N ASN A 48 11.19 38.41 6.90
CA ASN A 48 11.55 39.35 7.96
C ASN A 48 10.34 40.12 8.55
N LEU A 49 9.17 39.49 8.59
CA LEU A 49 7.91 40.11 9.03
C LEU A 49 7.78 40.21 10.56
N GLN A 50 8.84 39.86 11.30
CA GLN A 50 8.85 39.79 12.76
C GLN A 50 8.48 41.11 13.46
N GLY A 51 8.62 42.26 12.79
CA GLY A 51 8.22 43.57 13.30
C GLY A 51 6.88 44.11 12.78
N THR A 52 6.25 43.43 11.81
CA THR A 52 5.05 43.97 11.10
C THR A 52 3.77 43.21 11.48
N LEU A 53 3.90 41.94 11.85
CA LEU A 53 2.75 41.13 12.23
C LEU A 53 2.39 41.34 13.70
N PRO A 54 1.09 41.28 14.05
CA PRO A 54 0.65 41.36 15.43
C PRO A 54 1.36 40.33 16.33
N PRO A 55 1.70 40.68 17.59
CA PRO A 55 2.47 39.82 18.49
C PRO A 55 1.83 38.45 18.72
N TYR A 56 0.51 38.34 18.68
CA TYR A 56 -0.21 37.07 18.85
C TYR A 56 -0.02 36.08 17.69
N LEU A 57 0.38 36.53 16.50
CA LEU A 57 0.74 35.65 15.37
C LEU A 57 2.20 35.18 15.46
N LEU A 58 3.05 36.00 16.09
CA LEU A 58 4.47 35.73 16.24
C LEU A 58 4.83 35.16 17.61
N ASP A 59 3.86 35.00 18.50
CA ASP A 59 4.08 34.56 19.86
C ASP A 59 4.76 33.19 19.85
N SER A 60 5.97 33.16 20.41
CA SER A 60 6.78 31.96 20.57
C SER A 60 6.04 30.91 21.40
N GLY A 61 5.10 31.33 22.26
CA GLY A 61 4.23 30.47 23.06
C GLY A 61 3.36 29.51 22.22
N PHE A 62 2.96 29.88 21.00
CA PHE A 62 2.08 29.04 20.18
C PHE A 62 2.82 28.08 19.25
N ARG A 63 4.15 28.19 19.13
CA ARG A 63 4.96 27.33 18.24
C ARG A 63 4.94 25.87 18.65
N ILE A 64 5.09 25.58 19.94
CA ILE A 64 5.11 24.21 20.48
C ILE A 64 3.70 23.59 20.44
N PRO A 65 2.65 24.25 20.97
CA PRO A 65 1.28 23.74 20.88
C PRO A 65 0.82 23.51 19.44
N GLY A 66 1.17 24.40 18.50
CA GLY A 66 0.82 24.24 17.09
C GLY A 66 1.43 23.00 16.46
N LYS A 67 2.69 22.66 16.77
CA LYS A 67 3.33 21.42 16.30
C LYS A 67 2.70 20.17 16.91
N ILE A 68 2.38 20.19 18.20
CA ILE A 68 1.69 19.07 18.86
C ILE A 68 0.30 18.86 18.25
N LEU A 69 -0.43 19.95 18.05
CA LEU A 69 -1.77 19.95 17.45
C LEU A 69 -1.74 19.48 16.00
N LEU A 70 -0.66 19.73 15.26
CA LEU A 70 -0.43 19.17 13.91
C LEU A 70 0.00 17.69 13.95
N GLY A 71 0.78 17.27 14.95
CA GLY A 71 1.22 15.89 15.10
C GLY A 71 0.06 14.90 15.32
N LEU A 72 -0.93 15.28 16.14
CA LEU A 72 -2.11 14.46 16.43
C LEU A 72 -2.91 14.01 15.18
N PRO A 73 -3.34 14.91 14.27
CA PRO A 73 -4.07 14.54 13.07
C PRO A 73 -3.20 13.79 12.05
N VAL A 74 -1.88 14.03 12.00
CA VAL A 74 -0.96 13.23 11.17
C VAL A 74 -0.90 11.78 11.66
N ILE A 75 -0.65 11.58 12.97
CA ILE A 75 -0.56 10.24 13.56
C ILE A 75 -1.90 9.51 13.46
N SER A 76 -3.01 10.19 13.79
CA SER A 76 -4.34 9.59 13.69
C SER A 76 -4.75 9.30 12.24
N GLY A 77 -4.41 10.17 11.28
CA GLY A 77 -4.64 9.91 9.86
C GLY A 77 -3.91 8.67 9.36
N LEU A 78 -2.65 8.47 9.77
CA LEU A 78 -1.90 7.24 9.50
C LEU A 78 -2.52 6.03 10.20
N GLY A 79 -2.91 6.17 11.46
CA GLY A 79 -3.53 5.09 12.24
C GLY A 79 -4.86 4.61 11.63
N ILE A 80 -5.73 5.55 11.22
CA ILE A 80 -7.03 5.26 10.59
C ILE A 80 -6.86 4.47 9.30
N PHE A 81 -5.77 4.68 8.56
CA PHE A 81 -5.49 3.91 7.36
C PHE A 81 -4.78 2.58 7.65
N ILE A 82 -3.69 2.61 8.40
CA ILE A 82 -2.80 1.46 8.61
C ILE A 82 -3.50 0.37 9.42
N TRP A 83 -4.25 0.74 10.46
CA TRP A 83 -4.90 -0.24 11.34
C TRP A 83 -5.86 -1.18 10.58
N PRO A 84 -6.92 -0.69 9.91
CA PRO A 84 -7.85 -1.57 9.22
C PRO A 84 -7.20 -2.27 8.01
N ALA A 85 -6.25 -1.61 7.34
CA ALA A 85 -5.53 -2.24 6.24
C ALA A 85 -4.64 -3.40 6.72
N TYR A 86 -4.03 -3.28 7.90
CA TYR A 86 -3.25 -4.36 8.52
C TYR A 86 -4.15 -5.52 8.97
N THR A 87 -5.32 -5.24 9.57
CA THR A 87 -6.29 -6.29 9.88
C THR A 87 -6.69 -7.07 8.64
N LEU A 88 -6.97 -6.38 7.54
CA LEU A 88 -7.36 -7.03 6.29
C LEU A 88 -6.18 -7.76 5.63
N HIS A 89 -4.95 -7.24 5.76
CA HIS A 89 -3.73 -7.94 5.34
C HIS A 89 -3.58 -9.30 6.03
N ASN A 90 -3.81 -9.37 7.35
CA ASN A 90 -3.73 -10.64 8.09
C ASN A 90 -4.76 -11.65 7.59
N ILE A 91 -6.01 -11.22 7.38
CA ILE A 91 -7.07 -12.07 6.81
C ILE A 91 -6.66 -12.58 5.43
N MET A 92 -6.10 -11.72 4.57
CA MET A 92 -5.61 -12.13 3.24
C MET A 92 -4.40 -13.05 3.32
N MET A 93 -3.55 -12.93 4.33
CA MET A 93 -2.43 -13.85 4.56
C MET A 93 -2.90 -15.24 4.96
N ASP A 94 -3.90 -15.33 5.85
CA ASP A 94 -4.50 -16.59 6.27
C ASP A 94 -5.15 -17.32 5.07
N GLU A 95 -5.94 -16.60 4.28
CA GLU A 95 -6.54 -17.10 3.03
C GLU A 95 -5.47 -17.55 2.02
N ARG A 96 -4.36 -16.82 1.94
CA ARG A 96 -3.24 -17.20 1.06
C ARG A 96 -2.56 -18.48 1.55
N ALA A 97 -2.48 -18.71 2.86
CA ALA A 97 -1.93 -19.94 3.41
C ALA A 97 -2.80 -21.15 3.04
N GLU A 98 -4.12 -21.01 3.10
CA GLU A 98 -5.07 -22.03 2.63
C GLU A 98 -4.90 -22.29 1.12
N LEU A 99 -4.90 -21.24 0.30
CA LEU A 99 -4.67 -21.35 -1.15
C LEU A 99 -3.34 -22.03 -1.50
N ASN A 100 -2.28 -21.79 -0.72
CA ASN A 100 -0.99 -22.45 -0.93
C ASN A 100 -1.07 -23.97 -0.69
N THR A 101 -1.94 -24.42 0.21
CA THR A 101 -2.17 -25.85 0.47
C THR A 101 -2.84 -26.50 -0.73
N ASP A 102 -3.85 -25.85 -1.31
CA ASP A 102 -4.50 -26.31 -2.55
C ASP A 102 -3.52 -26.30 -3.74
N LEU A 103 -2.68 -25.28 -3.84
CA LEU A 103 -1.64 -25.19 -4.86
C LEU A 103 -0.60 -26.31 -4.72
N ALA A 104 -0.30 -26.75 -3.50
CA ALA A 104 0.57 -27.91 -3.27
C ALA A 104 -0.07 -29.21 -3.80
N ALA A 105 -1.39 -29.39 -3.60
CA ALA A 105 -2.13 -30.52 -4.15
C ALA A 105 -2.15 -30.48 -5.70
N LEU A 106 -2.38 -29.32 -6.31
CA LEU A 106 -2.29 -29.13 -7.76
C LEU A 106 -0.89 -29.45 -8.29
N ALA A 107 0.16 -28.99 -7.61
CA ALA A 107 1.54 -29.30 -7.95
C ALA A 107 1.87 -30.80 -7.84
N GLN A 108 1.26 -31.51 -6.89
CA GLN A 108 1.38 -32.97 -6.81
C GLN A 108 0.65 -33.66 -7.96
N ARG A 109 -0.54 -33.20 -8.34
CA ARG A 109 -1.29 -33.73 -9.50
C ARG A 109 -0.52 -33.55 -10.81
N MET A 110 0.01 -32.36 -11.07
CA MET A 110 0.85 -32.09 -12.24
C MET A 110 2.07 -33.02 -12.29
N ARG A 111 2.74 -33.26 -11.15
CA ARG A 111 3.87 -34.20 -11.08
C ARG A 111 3.46 -35.63 -11.40
N ARG A 112 2.29 -36.09 -10.95
CA ARG A 112 1.78 -37.43 -11.26
C ARG A 112 1.44 -37.58 -12.75
N LEU A 113 0.78 -36.59 -13.35
CA LEU A 113 0.45 -36.60 -14.79
C LEU A 113 1.72 -36.57 -15.64
N ASN A 114 2.67 -35.69 -15.33
CA ASN A 114 3.98 -35.64 -16.00
C ASN A 114 4.71 -36.98 -15.91
N ARG A 115 4.72 -37.60 -14.72
CA ARG A 115 5.31 -38.92 -14.53
C ARG A 115 4.63 -39.98 -15.42
N LYS A 116 3.30 -40.00 -15.49
CA LYS A 116 2.53 -40.93 -16.34
C LYS A 116 2.91 -40.80 -17.81
N VAL A 117 3.10 -39.57 -18.31
CA VAL A 117 3.51 -39.30 -19.71
C VAL A 117 4.96 -39.73 -19.98
N LEU A 118 5.85 -39.61 -18.99
CA LEU A 118 7.28 -39.89 -19.14
C LEU A 118 7.66 -41.35 -18.91
N GLU A 119 7.05 -42.03 -17.94
CA GLU A 119 7.39 -43.41 -17.57
C GLU A 119 6.79 -44.46 -18.49
N ASP A 120 5.67 -44.15 -19.16
CA ASP A 120 4.98 -45.14 -20.01
C ASP A 120 4.52 -44.57 -21.36
N PRO A 121 5.46 -44.15 -22.23
CA PRO A 121 5.14 -43.58 -23.54
C PRO A 121 4.56 -44.60 -24.52
N SER A 122 4.70 -45.90 -24.26
CA SER A 122 4.24 -46.99 -25.14
C SER A 122 2.86 -47.54 -24.78
N SER A 123 2.37 -47.38 -23.54
CA SER A 123 1.03 -47.85 -23.17
C SER A 123 -0.09 -46.85 -23.42
N MET A 124 0.25 -45.59 -23.66
CA MET A 124 -0.71 -44.50 -23.82
C MET A 124 -1.02 -44.27 -25.30
N SER A 125 -2.29 -44.15 -25.66
CA SER A 125 -2.66 -43.72 -27.00
C SER A 125 -2.21 -42.28 -27.26
N ILE A 126 -2.04 -41.90 -28.53
CA ILE A 126 -1.67 -40.53 -28.90
C ILE A 126 -2.71 -39.53 -28.36
N ASP A 127 -4.00 -39.88 -28.48
CA ASP A 127 -5.11 -39.06 -28.03
C ASP A 127 -5.09 -38.88 -26.50
N ASP A 128 -4.89 -39.97 -25.73
CA ASP A 128 -4.79 -39.90 -24.25
C ASP A 128 -3.60 -39.06 -23.80
N ARG A 129 -2.49 -39.10 -24.56
CA ARG A 129 -1.29 -38.31 -24.27
C ARG A 129 -1.54 -36.84 -24.51
N GLU A 130 -2.19 -36.49 -25.62
CA GLU A 130 -2.57 -35.11 -25.94
C GLU A 130 -3.52 -34.55 -24.88
N GLU A 131 -4.54 -35.31 -24.47
CA GLU A 131 -5.45 -34.94 -23.39
C GLU A 131 -4.70 -34.72 -22.07
N THR A 132 -3.80 -35.63 -21.70
CA THR A 132 -3.00 -35.50 -20.46
C THR A 132 -2.11 -34.26 -20.48
N LEU A 133 -1.53 -33.92 -21.63
CA LEU A 133 -0.70 -32.71 -21.79
C LEU A 133 -1.55 -31.43 -21.71
N ALA A 134 -2.74 -31.44 -22.31
CA ALA A 134 -3.69 -30.33 -22.20
C ALA A 134 -4.12 -30.10 -20.73
N ASP A 135 -4.36 -31.18 -20.00
CA ASP A 135 -4.64 -31.16 -18.56
C ASP A 135 -3.50 -30.51 -17.77
N ILE A 136 -2.25 -30.92 -18.03
CA ILE A 136 -1.06 -30.33 -17.38
C ILE A 136 -0.96 -28.83 -17.66
N ASP A 137 -1.12 -28.41 -18.91
CA ASP A 137 -1.08 -26.99 -19.29
C ASP A 137 -2.18 -26.18 -18.58
N SER A 138 -3.40 -26.72 -18.50
CA SER A 138 -4.51 -26.07 -17.80
C SER A 138 -4.21 -25.89 -16.30
N LEU A 139 -3.66 -26.93 -15.64
CA LEU A 139 -3.29 -26.90 -14.23
C LEU A 139 -2.15 -25.93 -13.97
N GLN A 140 -1.18 -25.85 -14.89
CA GLN A 140 -0.06 -24.93 -14.80
C GLN A 140 -0.53 -23.48 -14.89
N LYS A 141 -1.44 -23.16 -15.83
CA LYS A 141 -2.06 -21.84 -15.95
C LYS A 141 -2.82 -21.44 -14.68
N LEU A 142 -3.57 -22.37 -14.08
CA LEU A 142 -4.26 -22.14 -12.82
C LEU A 142 -3.29 -21.90 -11.67
N TYR A 143 -2.23 -22.71 -11.59
CA TYR A 143 -1.18 -22.57 -10.57
C TYR A 143 -0.48 -21.21 -10.66
N ASP A 144 -0.05 -20.81 -11.86
CA ASP A 144 0.67 -19.55 -12.09
C ASP A 144 -0.19 -18.32 -11.81
N ARG A 145 -1.50 -18.41 -12.10
CA ARG A 145 -2.47 -17.34 -11.79
C ARG A 145 -2.69 -17.21 -10.29
N SER A 146 -2.95 -18.31 -9.61
CA SER A 146 -3.25 -18.33 -8.17
C SER A 146 -2.04 -18.00 -7.30
N ARG A 147 -0.82 -18.37 -7.74
CA ARG A 147 0.43 -18.04 -7.02
C ARG A 147 0.68 -16.53 -6.89
N LYS A 148 0.16 -15.72 -7.82
CA LYS A 148 0.31 -14.26 -7.88
C LYS A 148 -0.75 -13.50 -7.08
N ALA A 149 -1.53 -14.18 -6.24
CA ALA A 149 -2.54 -13.57 -5.40
C ALA A 149 -1.94 -12.44 -4.50
N PRO A 150 -2.45 -11.20 -4.58
CA PRO A 150 -1.95 -10.07 -3.79
C PRO A 150 -2.28 -10.26 -2.30
N THR A 151 -1.40 -9.87 -1.39
CA THR A 151 -1.66 -9.96 0.07
C THR A 151 -2.13 -8.66 0.70
N TRP A 152 -2.11 -7.56 -0.06
CA TRP A 152 -2.50 -6.24 0.44
C TRP A 152 -3.85 -5.84 -0.15
N PRO A 153 -4.72 -5.18 0.65
CA PRO A 153 -6.07 -4.82 0.23
C PRO A 153 -6.15 -3.55 -0.61
N PHE A 154 -5.00 -3.00 -1.00
CA PHE A 154 -4.90 -1.78 -1.77
C PHE A 154 -3.81 -1.92 -2.83
N ASP A 155 -3.95 -1.16 -3.92
CA ASP A 155 -2.92 -1.05 -4.94
C ASP A 155 -1.79 -0.09 -4.49
N ARG A 156 -0.65 -0.16 -5.17
CA ARG A 156 0.48 0.76 -4.90
C ARG A 156 0.08 2.22 -5.13
N GLY A 157 -0.91 2.49 -5.99
CA GLY A 157 -1.42 3.84 -6.27
C GLY A 157 -2.12 4.47 -5.07
N ILE A 158 -2.92 3.71 -4.34
CA ILE A 158 -3.60 4.11 -3.10
C ILE A 158 -2.57 4.42 -2.02
N ALA A 159 -1.57 3.54 -1.84
CA ALA A 159 -0.47 3.79 -0.90
C ALA A 159 0.32 5.06 -1.26
N ALA A 160 0.57 5.29 -2.56
CA ALA A 160 1.24 6.50 -3.04
C ALA A 160 0.44 7.76 -2.76
N LYS A 161 -0.87 7.74 -3.02
CA LYS A 161 -1.78 8.86 -2.73
C LYS A 161 -1.78 9.20 -1.23
N LEU A 162 -1.88 8.18 -0.37
CA LEU A 162 -1.81 8.39 1.07
C LEU A 162 -0.50 9.07 1.46
N LEU A 163 0.65 8.51 1.05
CA LEU A 163 1.95 9.05 1.40
C LEU A 163 2.10 10.49 0.88
N ALA A 164 1.73 10.75 -0.37
CA ALA A 164 1.76 12.09 -0.97
C ALA A 164 0.97 13.12 -0.16
N THR A 165 -0.21 12.76 0.37
CA THR A 165 -1.01 13.66 1.20
C THR A 165 -0.38 13.97 2.56
N GLN A 166 0.46 13.06 3.09
CA GLN A 166 1.12 13.24 4.38
C GLN A 166 2.49 13.92 4.28
N VAL A 167 3.07 14.03 3.06
CA VAL A 167 4.37 14.67 2.86
C VAL A 167 4.38 16.10 3.40
N ILE A 168 3.39 16.94 3.05
CA ILE A 168 3.37 18.36 3.47
C ILE A 168 3.32 18.52 5.00
N PRO A 169 2.37 17.87 5.73
CA PRO A 169 2.35 17.93 7.19
C PRO A 169 3.62 17.40 7.86
N ILE A 170 4.17 16.27 7.37
CA ILE A 170 5.38 15.67 7.92
C ILE A 170 6.58 16.61 7.74
N LEU A 171 6.72 17.21 6.55
CA LEU A 171 7.79 18.17 6.29
C LEU A 171 7.65 19.44 7.13
N THR A 172 6.42 19.90 7.33
CA THR A 172 6.14 21.05 8.20
C THR A 172 6.56 20.75 9.64
N LEU A 173 6.33 19.53 10.14
CA LEU A 173 6.77 19.09 11.46
C LEU A 173 8.30 18.99 11.58
N LEU A 174 8.96 18.41 10.57
CA LEU A 174 10.40 18.16 10.56
C LEU A 174 11.25 19.42 10.31
N ARG A 175 10.64 20.54 9.92
CA ARG A 175 11.29 21.73 9.33
C ARG A 175 12.03 21.38 8.03
N LEU A 176 12.04 22.31 7.08
CA LEU A 176 12.52 22.09 5.70
C LEU A 176 14.06 22.04 5.58
N ASP A 177 14.77 22.12 6.70
CA ASP A 177 16.16 22.56 6.76
C ASP A 177 17.18 21.45 6.48
N GLY A 178 16.80 20.16 6.52
CA GLY A 178 17.79 19.07 6.68
C GLY A 178 17.64 17.78 5.87
N PRO A 179 16.44 17.19 5.66
CA PRO A 179 16.34 15.88 4.98
C PRO A 179 15.30 15.79 3.85
N PHE A 180 14.82 16.92 3.30
CA PHE A 180 13.78 16.92 2.26
C PHE A 180 14.18 16.11 1.01
N ALA A 181 15.38 16.33 0.50
CA ALA A 181 15.89 15.61 -0.67
C ALA A 181 16.04 14.10 -0.40
N THR A 182 16.44 13.73 0.81
CA THR A 182 16.62 12.33 1.24
C THR A 182 15.28 11.62 1.37
N LEU A 183 14.27 12.28 1.95
CA LEU A 183 12.92 11.73 2.08
C LEU A 183 12.28 11.53 0.70
N LEU A 184 12.37 12.53 -0.19
CA LEU A 184 11.88 12.41 -1.56
C LEU A 184 12.61 11.30 -2.34
N GLY A 185 13.94 11.20 -2.22
CA GLY A 185 14.71 10.14 -2.86
C GLY A 185 14.34 8.74 -2.34
N THR A 186 14.02 8.62 -1.04
CA THR A 186 13.58 7.35 -0.44
C THR A 186 12.18 6.98 -0.91
N LEU A 187 11.24 7.95 -0.91
CA LEU A 187 9.90 7.73 -1.45
C LEU A 187 9.94 7.38 -2.93
N ALA A 188 10.72 8.11 -3.74
CA ALA A 188 10.89 7.83 -5.16
C ALA A 188 11.39 6.40 -5.41
N LYS A 189 12.34 5.91 -4.60
CA LYS A 189 12.82 4.52 -4.67
C LYS A 189 11.75 3.49 -4.29
N VAL A 190 10.94 3.78 -3.27
CA VAL A 190 9.81 2.91 -2.86
C VAL A 190 8.74 2.82 -3.95
N PHE A 191 8.58 3.86 -4.77
CA PHE A 191 7.59 3.90 -5.85
C PHE A 191 8.12 3.50 -7.23
N GLN A 192 9.40 3.18 -7.38
CA GLN A 192 9.90 2.63 -8.65
C GLN A 192 9.32 1.23 -8.87
N PRO A 193 8.65 0.98 -10.01
CA PRO A 193 8.22 -0.36 -10.36
C PRO A 193 9.46 -1.24 -10.61
N ASN A 194 9.61 -2.30 -9.81
CA ASN A 194 10.50 -3.42 -10.13
C ASN A 194 10.07 -4.10 -11.44
#